data_AF-A0A536C0T7-F1
#
_entry.id   AF-A0A536C0T7-F1
#
_cell.length_a   1.000
_cell.length_b   1.000
_cell.length_c   1.000
_cell.angle_alpha   90.00
_cell.angle_beta   90.00
_cell.angle_gamma   90.00
#
_symmetry.space_group_name_H-M   'P 1'
#
loop_
_entity.id
_entity.type
_entity.pdbx_description
1 polymer ?
#
loop_
_entity_poly.entity_id
_entity_poly.type
_entity_poly.pdbx_seq_one_letter_code
_entity_poly.pdbx_strand_id
1 'polypeptide(L)'
;MLLVFAIVSTWRAYRRASRRATELSGYALEQATELERLTAQLNEHGFALEHTAAELFPKLERLSVFLGQPLVAATIPWLIRRAFGRPYRRR
;
A
#
# COMPACT_ATOMS: atom_id res chain seq x y z
N MET A 1 -18.78 26.09 -52.74
CA MET A 1 -19.12 26.50 -51.37
C MET A 1 -19.14 25.33 -50.39
N LEU A 2 -19.89 24.24 -50.63
CA LEU A 2 -19.96 23.08 -49.73
C LEU A 2 -18.60 22.37 -49.49
N LEU A 3 -17.80 22.18 -50.53
CA LEU A 3 -16.46 21.58 -50.41
C LEU A 3 -15.51 22.39 -49.50
N VAL A 4 -15.51 23.71 -49.65
CA VAL A 4 -14.70 24.60 -48.82
C VAL A 4 -15.14 24.52 -47.35
N PHE A 5 -16.45 24.52 -47.11
CA PHE A 5 -16.99 24.36 -45.75
C PHE A 5 -16.61 23.00 -45.14
N ALA A 6 -16.71 21.91 -45.91
CA ALA A 6 -16.35 20.56 -45.46
C ALA A 6 -14.85 20.43 -45.14
N ILE A 7 -13.97 21.06 -45.93
CA ILE A 7 -12.52 21.07 -45.69
C ILE A 7 -12.19 21.87 -44.42
N VAL A 8 -12.81 23.04 -44.24
CA VAL A 8 -12.57 23.87 -43.05
C VAL A 8 -13.10 23.19 -41.78
N SER A 9 -14.24 22.51 -41.85
CA SER A 9 -14.82 21.80 -40.71
C SER A 9 -13.99 20.59 -40.30
N THR A 10 -13.53 19.77 -41.26
CA THR A 10 -12.62 18.64 -41.00
C THR A 10 -11.27 19.09 -40.47
N TRP A 11 -10.69 20.16 -41.00
CA TRP A 11 -9.44 20.72 -40.48
C TRP A 11 -9.55 21.18 -39.03
N ARG A 12 -10.65 21.87 -38.68
CA ARG A 12 -10.93 22.29 -37.31
C ARG A 12 -11.16 21.11 -36.37
N ALA A 13 -11.88 20.09 -36.83
CA ALA A 13 -12.11 18.86 -36.07
C ALA A 13 -10.79 18.13 -35.82
N TYR A 14 -9.96 17.98 -36.85
CA TYR A 14 -8.63 17.37 -36.75
C TYR A 14 -7.73 18.12 -35.76
N ARG A 15 -7.66 19.46 -35.84
CA ARG A 15 -6.89 20.25 -34.88
C ARG A 15 -7.38 20.09 -33.44
N ARG A 16 -8.70 20.01 -33.22
CA ARG A 16 -9.26 19.79 -31.88
C ARG A 16 -8.96 18.39 -31.37
N ALA A 17 -9.08 17.37 -32.22
CA ALA A 17 -8.76 15.99 -31.88
C ALA A 17 -7.27 15.82 -31.55
N SER A 18 -6.40 16.42 -32.35
CA SER A 18 -4.95 16.41 -32.12
C SER A 18 -4.59 17.08 -30.79
N ARG A 19 -5.17 18.25 -30.46
CA ARG A 19 -4.96 18.89 -29.16
C ARG A 19 -5.39 18.01 -27.99
N ARG A 20 -6.60 17.43 -28.07
CA ARG A 20 -7.10 16.52 -27.04
C ARG A 20 -6.25 15.26 -26.90
N ALA A 21 -5.74 14.72 -28.01
CA ALA A 21 -4.84 13.57 -27.99
C ALA A 21 -3.52 13.93 -27.28
N THR A 22 -2.98 15.13 -27.52
CA THR A 22 -1.79 15.62 -26.80
C THR A 22 -2.07 15.77 -25.30
N GLU A 23 -3.19 16.40 -24.93
CA GLU A 23 -3.62 16.54 -23.53
C GLU A 23 -3.77 15.18 -22.84
N LEU A 24 -4.45 14.22 -23.51
CA LEU A 24 -4.61 12.85 -23.00
C LEU A 24 -3.28 12.11 -22.87
N SER A 25 -2.36 12.29 -23.83
CA SER A 25 -1.04 11.68 -23.75
C SER A 25 -0.21 12.24 -22.60
N GLY A 26 -0.31 13.55 -22.34
CA GLY A 26 0.33 14.19 -21.18
C GLY A 26 -0.22 13.64 -19.87
N TYR A 27 -1.55 13.60 -19.75
CA TYR A 27 -2.22 13.03 -18.57
C TYR A 27 -1.84 11.56 -18.35
N ALA A 28 -1.83 10.75 -19.40
CA ALA A 28 -1.46 9.33 -19.29
C ALA A 28 -0.01 9.15 -18.84
N LEU A 29 0.90 10.02 -19.29
CA LEU A 29 2.30 9.98 -18.89
C LEU A 29 2.46 10.40 -17.42
N GLU A 30 1.76 11.44 -16.97
CA GLU A 30 1.71 11.83 -15.56
C GLU A 30 1.21 10.68 -14.68
N GLN A 31 0.10 10.05 -15.05
CA GLN A 31 -0.45 8.89 -14.33
C GLN A 31 0.52 7.69 -14.31
N ALA A 32 1.20 7.42 -15.43
CA ALA A 32 2.21 6.36 -15.48
C ALA A 32 3.36 6.63 -14.50
N THR A 33 3.86 7.87 -14.44
CA THR A 33 4.93 8.24 -13.49
C THR A 33 4.47 8.21 -12.03
N GLU A 34 3.21 8.56 -11.74
CA GLU A 34 2.64 8.46 -10.41
C GLU A 34 2.53 7.00 -9.97
N LEU A 35 2.06 6.12 -10.85
CA LEU A 35 2.02 4.69 -10.61
C LEU A 35 3.42 4.10 -10.37
N GLU A 36 4.41 4.49 -11.17
CA GLU A 36 5.80 4.04 -10.97
C GLU A 36 6.31 4.41 -9.58
N ARG A 37 6.09 5.67 -9.13
CA ARG A 37 6.44 6.12 -7.79
C ARG A 37 5.74 5.33 -6.69
N LEU A 38 4.44 5.10 -6.83
CA LEU A 38 3.65 4.31 -5.85
C LEU A 38 4.13 2.86 -5.79
N THR A 39 4.45 2.25 -6.94
CA THR A 39 5.00 0.89 -6.98
C THR A 39 6.38 0.80 -6.35
N ALA A 40 7.24 1.81 -6.54
CA ALA A 40 8.54 1.89 -5.87
C ALA A 40 8.38 1.97 -4.33
N GLN A 41 7.49 2.84 -3.86
CA GLN A 41 7.17 2.97 -2.43
C GLN A 41 6.60 1.67 -1.84
N LEU A 42 5.68 1.01 -2.56
CA LEU A 42 5.15 -0.29 -2.13
C LEU A 42 6.24 -1.35 -2.04
N ASN A 43 7.20 -1.35 -2.96
CA ASN A 43 8.30 -2.30 -2.94
C ASN A 43 9.25 -2.03 -1.77
N GLU A 44 9.59 -0.76 -1.50
CA GLU A 44 10.39 -0.38 -0.33
C GLU A 44 9.71 -0.75 0.99
N HIS A 45 8.40 -0.49 1.10
CA HIS A 45 7.61 -0.89 2.27
C HIS A 45 7.50 -2.41 2.39
N GLY A 46 7.34 -3.13 1.28
CA GLY A 46 7.37 -4.59 1.24
C GLY A 46 8.70 -5.14 1.74
N PHE A 47 9.82 -4.58 1.27
CA PHE A 47 11.15 -4.96 1.72
C PHE A 47 11.38 -4.66 3.22
N ALA A 48 10.94 -3.49 3.69
CA ALA A 48 11.01 -3.15 5.12
C ALA A 48 10.15 -4.10 5.97
N LEU A 49 8.99 -4.53 5.46
CA LEU A 49 8.10 -5.45 6.15
C LEU A 49 8.67 -6.87 6.19
N GLU A 50 9.25 -7.35 5.09
CA GLU A 50 9.98 -8.63 5.06
C GLU A 50 11.17 -8.62 6.00
N HIS A 51 11.95 -7.54 6.01
CA HIS A 51 13.10 -7.41 6.89
C HIS A 51 12.70 -7.39 8.37
N THR A 52 11.70 -6.57 8.73
CA THR A 52 11.19 -6.52 10.11
C THR A 52 10.54 -7.83 10.52
N ALA A 53 9.82 -8.50 9.62
CA ALA A 53 9.30 -9.85 9.85
C ALA A 53 10.44 -10.85 10.11
N ALA A 54 11.48 -10.86 9.27
CA ALA A 54 12.64 -11.74 9.43
C ALA A 54 13.37 -11.52 10.75
N GLU A 55 13.39 -10.30 11.29
CA GLU A 55 13.96 -10.02 12.61
C GLU A 55 13.03 -10.40 13.77
N LEU A 56 11.72 -10.24 13.60
CA LEU A 56 10.72 -10.45 14.65
C LEU A 56 10.34 -11.92 14.80
N PHE A 57 10.18 -12.67 13.71
CA PHE A 57 9.76 -14.08 13.76
C PHE A 57 10.69 -14.96 14.61
N PRO A 58 12.02 -14.90 14.50
CA PRO A 58 12.92 -15.67 15.36
C PRO A 58 12.80 -15.27 16.84
N LYS A 59 12.51 -14.00 17.14
CA LYS A 59 12.29 -13.52 18.51
C LYS A 59 10.97 -14.06 19.06
N LEU A 60 9.92 -14.07 18.24
CA LEU A 60 8.62 -14.64 18.58
C LEU A 60 8.70 -16.15 18.79
N GLU A 61 9.47 -16.86 17.96
CA GLU A 61 9.71 -18.30 18.11
C GLU A 61 10.48 -18.62 19.40
N ARG A 62 11.51 -17.83 19.75
CA ARG A 62 12.18 -17.98 21.05
C ARG A 62 11.23 -17.74 22.22
N LEU A 63 10.34 -16.75 22.12
CA LEU A 63 9.33 -16.49 23.13
C LEU A 63 8.29 -17.61 23.23
N SER A 64 7.85 -18.17 22.09
CA SER A 64 6.89 -19.29 22.10
C SER A 64 7.49 -20.55 22.72
N VAL A 65 8.76 -20.85 22.44
CA VAL A 65 9.50 -21.95 23.09
C VAL A 65 9.63 -21.71 24.60
N PHE A 66 9.96 -20.49 25.02
CA PHE A 66 10.03 -20.14 26.44
C PHE A 66 8.67 -20.27 27.14
N LEU A 67 7.59 -19.78 26.53
CA LEU A 67 6.23 -19.91 27.05
C LEU A 67 5.74 -21.37 27.07
N GLY A 68 6.22 -22.21 26.15
CA GLY A 68 5.94 -23.63 26.10
C GLY A 68 6.66 -24.47 27.15
N GLN A 69 7.62 -23.89 27.89
CA GLN A 69 8.27 -24.60 28.99
C GLN A 69 7.24 -24.96 30.06
N PRO A 70 7.21 -26.21 30.56
CA PRO A 70 6.13 -26.70 31.42
C PRO A 70 5.95 -25.88 32.71
N LEU A 71 7.05 -25.38 33.29
CA LEU A 71 7.03 -24.50 34.45
C LEU A 71 6.40 -23.14 34.13
N VAL A 72 6.70 -22.56 32.97
CA VAL A 72 6.15 -21.27 32.54
C VAL A 72 4.68 -21.43 32.18
N ALA A 73 4.34 -22.44 31.37
CA ALA A 73 2.98 -22.76 30.96
C ALA A 73 2.03 -22.97 32.16
N ALA A 74 2.49 -23.64 33.22
CA ALA A 74 1.73 -23.84 34.45
C ALA A 74 1.37 -22.51 35.16
N THR A 75 2.16 -21.45 34.97
CA THR A 75 1.91 -20.13 35.57
C THR A 75 1.03 -19.21 34.72
N ILE A 76 0.84 -19.53 33.44
CA ILE A 76 0.06 -18.72 32.47
C ILE A 76 -1.39 -18.48 32.95
N PRO A 77 -2.16 -19.48 33.41
CA PRO A 77 -3.55 -19.26 33.85
C PRO A 77 -3.67 -18.27 35.02
N TRP A 78 -2.72 -18.29 35.96
CA TRP A 78 -2.69 -17.37 37.09
C TRP A 78 -2.33 -15.95 36.63
N LEU A 79 -1.34 -15.81 35.73
CA LEU A 79 -0.96 -14.52 35.14
C LEU A 79 -2.11 -13.90 34.36
N ILE A 80 -2.81 -14.68 33.53
CA ILE A 80 -3.99 -14.24 32.78
C ILE A 80 -5.08 -13.77 33.75
N ARG A 81 -5.42 -14.58 34.77
CA ARG A 81 -6.42 -14.21 35.77
C ARG A 81 -6.05 -12.92 36.52
N ARG A 82 -4.77 -12.68 36.78
CA ARG A 82 -4.26 -11.46 37.42
C ARG A 82 -4.27 -10.24 36.50
N ALA A 83 -3.96 -10.42 35.22
CA ALA A 83 -3.95 -9.34 34.22
C ALA A 83 -5.38 -8.86 33.92
N PHE A 84 -6.32 -9.79 33.70
CA PHE A 84 -7.73 -9.47 33.45
C PHE A 84 -8.51 -9.11 34.73
N GLY A 85 -8.04 -9.53 35.91
CA GLY A 85 -8.64 -9.19 37.19
C GLY A 85 -8.27 -7.79 37.72
N ARG A 86 -7.34 -7.09 37.08
CA ARG A 86 -7.05 -5.68 37.44
C ARG A 86 -8.10 -4.78 36.81
N PRO A 87 -8.89 -4.00 37.59
CA PRO A 87 -9.72 -2.97 36.99
C PRO A 87 -8.81 -2.02 36.22
N TYR A 88 -9.06 -1.89 34.93
CA TYR A 88 -8.39 -0.94 34.06
C TYR A 88 -8.63 0.44 34.69
N ARG A 89 -7.63 0.95 35.42
CA ARG A 89 -7.73 2.24 36.11
C ARG A 89 -7.76 3.28 34.99
N ARG A 90 -8.97 3.67 34.57
CA ARG A 90 -9.22 4.77 33.63
C ARG A 90 -8.44 5.98 34.13
N ARG A 91 -7.46 6.40 33.36
CA ARG A 91 -6.92 7.75 33.36
C ARG A 91 -7.32 8.37 32.05
#